data_AF-A0A0D2J407-F1
#
_entry.id   AF-A0A0D2J407-F1
#
_cell.length_a   1.000
_cell.length_b   1.000
_cell.length_c   1.000
_cell.angle_alpha   90.00
_cell.angle_beta   90.00
_cell.angle_gamma   90.00
#
_symmetry.space_group_name_H-M   'P 1'
#
loop_
_entity.id
_entity.type
_entity.pdbx_description
1 polymer ?
#
loop_
_entity_poly.entity_id
_entity_poly.type
_entity_poly.pdbx_seq_one_letter_code
_entity_poly.pdbx_strand_id
1 'polypeptide(L)'
;MLIGLCGAEIVSKKSVGASQGILGLISYAGAAFAGIPLAFMQQRFGWDGYFGLLAGGCVAAVALLLPLINARSQAQIATEGAK
;
A
#
# COMPACT_ATOMS: atom_id res chain seq x y z
N MET A 1 1.97 5.47 -3.75
CA MET A 1 3.32 6.06 -3.54
C MET A 1 3.81 5.94 -2.09
N LEU A 2 2.97 6.11 -1.05
CA LEU A 2 3.39 5.96 0.35
C LEU A 2 3.82 4.54 0.77
N ILE A 3 3.10 3.50 0.33
CA ILE A 3 3.42 2.09 0.66
C ILE A 3 4.86 1.69 0.28
N GLY A 4 5.36 2.15 -0.87
CA GLY A 4 6.70 1.79 -1.35
C GLY A 4 7.82 2.45 -0.54
N LEU A 5 7.61 3.69 -0.11
CA LEU A 5 8.54 4.40 0.76
C LEU A 5 8.61 3.73 2.14
N CYS A 6 7.47 3.39 2.73
CA CYS A 6 7.44 2.69 4.01
C CYS A 6 8.11 1.31 3.92
N GLY A 7 7.94 0.58 2.82
CA GLY A 7 8.63 -0.69 2.59
C GLY A 7 10.15 -0.54 2.51
N ALA A 8 10.64 0.55 1.91
CA ALA A 8 12.07 0.84 1.84
C ALA A 8 12.67 1.21 3.21
N GLU A 9 11.92 1.89 4.07
CA GLU A 9 12.35 2.32 5.41
C GLU A 9 12.46 1.15 6.43
N ILE A 10 11.70 0.07 6.22
CA ILE A 10 11.66 -1.10 7.13
C ILE A 10 12.69 -2.17 6.72
N VAL A 11 13.25 -2.09 5.51
CA VAL A 11 14.15 -3.09 4.94
C VAL A 11 15.61 -2.61 4.94
N SER A 12 16.56 -3.55 5.09
CA SER A 12 17.98 -3.23 5.04
C SER A 12 18.39 -2.69 3.67
N LYS A 13 19.33 -1.74 3.62
CA LYS A 13 19.78 -1.05 2.39
C LYS A 13 20.16 -1.99 1.23
N LYS A 14 20.62 -3.20 1.53
CA LYS A 14 20.99 -4.21 0.52
C LYS A 14 19.77 -4.88 -0.15
N SER A 15 18.63 -4.92 0.54
CA SER A 15 17.44 -5.67 0.12
C SER A 15 16.25 -4.80 -0.28
N VAL A 16 16.37 -3.47 -0.17
CA VAL A 16 15.30 -2.51 -0.53
C VAL A 16 14.79 -2.72 -1.96
N GLY A 17 15.68 -2.96 -2.92
CA GLY A 17 15.30 -3.18 -4.32
C GLY A 17 14.44 -4.42 -4.54
N ALA A 18 14.75 -5.53 -3.86
CA ALA A 18 13.96 -6.76 -3.96
C ALA A 18 12.56 -6.57 -3.34
N SER A 19 12.49 -5.91 -2.19
CA SER A 19 11.23 -5.62 -1.52
C SER A 19 10.33 -4.69 -2.34
N GLN A 20 10.88 -3.64 -2.95
CA GLN A 20 10.13 -2.78 -3.87
C GLN A 20 9.66 -3.52 -5.12
N GLY A 21 10.47 -4.43 -5.66
CA GLY A 21 10.10 -5.25 -6.82
C GLY A 21 8.86 -6.10 -6.56
N ILE A 22 8.83 -6.84 -5.44
CA ILE A 22 7.69 -7.67 -5.06
C ILE A 22 6.44 -6.81 -4.75
N LEU A 23 6.60 -5.70 -4.01
CA LEU A 23 5.50 -4.76 -3.76
C LEU A 23 4.93 -4.21 -5.07
N GLY A 24 5.80 -3.91 -6.04
CA GLY A 24 5.43 -3.45 -7.37
C GLY A 24 4.59 -4.48 -8.11
N LEU A 25 5.03 -5.73 -8.18
CA LEU A 25 4.32 -6.81 -8.86
C LEU A 25 2.91 -7.03 -8.28
N ILE A 26 2.79 -7.05 -6.96
CA ILE A 26 1.49 -7.20 -6.29
C ILE A 26 0.58 -5.99 -6.54
N SER A 27 1.14 -4.77 -6.50
CA SER A 27 0.37 -3.56 -6.77
C SER A 27 -0.19 -3.52 -8.19
N TYR A 28 0.60 -3.97 -9.17
CA TYR A 28 0.20 -3.98 -10.57
C TYR A 28 -0.83 -5.08 -10.86
N ALA A 29 -0.65 -6.26 -10.25
CA ALA A 29 -1.65 -7.32 -10.32
C ALA A 29 -2.99 -6.86 -9.71
N GLY A 30 -2.97 -6.24 -8.53
CA GLY A 30 -4.18 -5.70 -7.91
C GLY A 30 -4.87 -4.64 -8.78
N ALA A 31 -4.11 -3.74 -9.40
CA ALA A 31 -4.64 -2.73 -10.32
C ALA A 31 -5.30 -3.38 -11.55
N ALA A 32 -4.71 -4.43 -12.11
CA ALA A 32 -5.29 -5.18 -13.22
C ALA A 32 -6.62 -5.86 -12.83
N PHE A 33 -6.69 -6.45 -11.63
CA PHE A 33 -7.91 -7.06 -11.13
C PHE A 33 -8.99 -6.05 -10.73
N ALA A 34 -8.64 -4.82 -10.36
CA ALA A 34 -9.58 -3.79 -9.91
C ALA A 34 -10.53 -3.29 -11.01
N GLY A 35 -10.16 -3.44 -12.29
CA GLY A 35 -10.98 -2.94 -13.41
C GLY A 35 -12.37 -3.60 -13.51
N ILE A 36 -12.45 -4.92 -13.36
CA ILE A 36 -13.71 -5.69 -13.45
C ILE A 36 -14.72 -5.29 -12.36
N PRO A 37 -14.38 -5.28 -11.06
CA PRO A 37 -15.30 -4.86 -10.01
C PRO A 37 -15.67 -3.38 -10.09
N LEU A 38 -14.76 -2.49 -10.52
CA LEU A 38 -15.09 -1.08 -10.77
C LEU A 38 -16.15 -0.95 -11.86
N ALA A 39 -15.96 -1.64 -12.98
CA ALA A 39 -16.90 -1.62 -14.11
C ALA A 39 -18.27 -2.20 -13.72
N PHE A 40 -18.30 -3.30 -12.96
CA PHE A 40 -19.54 -3.89 -12.46
C PHE A 40 -20.29 -2.94 -11.51
N MET A 41 -19.58 -2.29 -10.59
CA MET A 41 -20.17 -1.34 -9.65
C MET A 41 -20.77 -0.13 -10.39
N GLN A 42 -20.08 0.39 -11.41
CA GLN A 42 -20.57 1.48 -12.23
C GLN A 42 -21.84 1.10 -13.02
N GLN A 43 -21.91 -0.12 -13.56
CA GLN A 43 -23.09 -0.56 -14.30
C GLN A 43 -24.33 -0.77 -13.40
N ARG A 44 -24.14 -1.19 -12.14
CA ARG A 44 -25.25 -1.52 -11.24
C ARG A 44 -25.71 -0.34 -10.38
N PHE A 45 -24.79 0.49 -9.91
CA PHE A 45 -25.04 1.59 -8.96
C PHE A 45 -24.73 2.97 -9.54
N GLY A 46 -24.37 3.05 -10.82
CA GLY A 46 -24.04 4.30 -11.48
C GLY A 46 -22.77 4.94 -10.94
N TRP A 47 -22.66 6.26 -11.11
CA TRP A 47 -21.48 7.04 -10.74
C TRP A 47 -21.28 7.13 -9.21
N ASP A 48 -22.36 7.14 -8.42
CA ASP A 48 -22.26 7.20 -6.95
C ASP A 48 -21.60 5.94 -6.36
N GLY A 49 -21.96 4.76 -6.88
CA GLY A 49 -21.33 3.51 -6.48
C GLY A 49 -19.85 3.43 -6.87
N TYR A 50 -19.50 4.00 -8.03
CA TYR A 50 -18.11 4.10 -8.47
C TYR A 50 -17.28 4.96 -7.52
N PHE A 51 -17.72 6.19 -7.26
CA PHE A 51 -17.00 7.10 -6.34
C PHE A 51 -16.98 6.57 -4.90
N GLY A 52 -18.06 5.94 -4.43
CA GLY A 52 -18.12 5.30 -3.13
C GLY A 52 -17.10 4.15 -3.00
N LEU A 53 -16.93 3.33 -4.03
CA LEU A 53 -15.94 2.25 -4.04
C LEU A 53 -14.51 2.78 -4.05
N LEU A 54 -14.22 3.85 -4.80
CA LEU A 54 -12.92 4.53 -4.78
C LEU A 54 -12.61 5.13 -3.41
N ALA A 55 -13.56 5.85 -2.82
CA ALA A 55 -13.41 6.44 -1.49
C ALA A 55 -13.22 5.36 -0.42
N GLY A 56 -13.99 4.27 -0.47
CA GLY A 56 -13.82 3.11 0.40
C GLY A 56 -12.46 2.45 0.25
N GLY A 57 -11.94 2.32 -0.98
CA GLY A 57 -10.59 1.84 -1.24
C GLY A 57 -9.50 2.71 -0.60
N CYS A 58 -9.65 4.04 -0.66
CA CYS A 58 -8.76 4.98 0.03
C CYS A 58 -8.80 4.81 1.55
N VAL A 59 -10.00 4.73 2.14
CA VAL A 59 -10.16 4.52 3.60
C VAL A 59 -9.56 3.18 4.03
N ALA A 60 -9.81 2.12 3.27
CA ALA A 60 -9.24 0.80 3.54
C ALA A 60 -7.70 0.82 3.45
N ALA A 61 -7.12 1.50 2.46
CA ALA A 61 -5.67 1.65 2.33
C ALA A 61 -5.06 2.40 3.52
N VAL A 62 -5.72 3.45 4.01
CA VAL A 62 -5.30 4.20 5.21
C VAL A 62 -5.41 3.34 6.46
N ALA A 63 -6.52 2.59 6.61
CA ALA A 63 -6.70 1.67 7.73
C ALA A 63 -5.64 0.56 7.75
N LEU A 64 -5.24 0.05 6.57
CA LEU A 64 -4.18 -0.96 6.47
C LEU A 64 -2.78 -0.39 6.78
N LEU A 65 -2.58 0.91 6.55
CA LEU A 65 -1.37 1.64 6.92
C LEU A 65 -1.30 2.01 8.41
N LEU A 66 -2.43 1.99 9.12
CA LEU A 66 -2.52 2.34 10.55
C LEU A 66 -1.56 1.56 11.47
N PRO A 67 -1.42 0.23 11.38
CA PRO A 67 -0.45 -0.51 12.19
C PRO A 67 1.01 -0.18 11.82
N LEU A 68 1.25 0.31 10.61
CA LEU A 68 2.58 0.67 10.13
C LEU A 68 3.10 1.97 10.76
N ILE A 69 2.22 2.82 11.27
CA ILE A 69 2.58 4.04 12.00
C ILE A 69 3.37 3.72 13.28
N ASN A 70 3.11 2.55 13.88
CA ASN A 70 3.80 2.07 15.08
C ASN A 70 5.01 1.17 14.78
N ALA A 71 5.31 0.92 13.49
CA ALA A 71 6.47 0.14 13.10
C ALA A 71 7.74 0.99 13.26
N ARG A 72 8.72 0.48 14.00
CA ARG A 72 10.04 1.11 14.16
C ARG A 72 10.80 1.05 12.84
N SER A 73 11.26 2.19 12.32
CA SER A 73 12.12 2.25 11.14
C SER A 73 13.49 1.61 11.41
N GLN A 74 14.11 0.99 10.42
CA GLN A 74 15.48 0.44 10.52
C GLN A 74 16.49 1.52 10.95
N ALA A 75 16.23 2.79 10.62
CA ALA A 75 17.02 3.92 11.07
C ALA A 75 16.95 4.13 12.60
N GLN A 76 15.79 3.88 13.22
CA GLN A 76 15.63 3.96 14.67
C GLN A 76 16.28 2.76 15.37
N ILE A 77 16.18 1.55 14.79
CA ILE A 77 16.82 0.34 15.33
C ILE A 77 18.35 0.46 15.29
N ALA A 78 18.91 1.01 14.21
CA ALA A 78 20.35 1.26 14.07
C ALA A 78 20.87 2.33 15.06
N THR A 79 20.02 3.26 15.50
CA THR A 79 20.39 4.31 16.47
C THR A 79 20.36 3.79 17.92
N GLU A 80 19.48 2.82 18.23
CA GLU A 80 19.34 2.25 19.56
C GLU A 80 20.37 1.16 19.88
N GLY A 81 20.90 0.46 18.86
CA GLY A 81 22.02 -0.48 19.02
C GLY A 81 23.40 0.17 19.14
N ALA A 82 23.48 1.50 19.03
CA ALA A 82 24.72 2.28 19.16
C ALA A 82 24.89 2.91 20.57
N LYS A 83 24.00 2.59 21.51
CA LYS A 83 24.05 3.02 22.91
C LYS A 83 24.29 1.81 23.81
#